data_AF-H9F3N2-F1
#
_entry.id   AF-H9F3N2-F1
#
_cell.length_a   1.000
_cell.length_b   1.000
_cell.length_c   1.000
_cell.angle_alpha   90.00
_cell.angle_beta   90.00
_cell.angle_gamma   90.00
#
_symmetry.space_group_name_H-M   'P 1'
#
loop_
_entity.id
_entity.type
_entity.pdbx_description
1 polymer ?
#
loop_
_entity_poly.entity_id
_entity_poly.type
_entity_poly.pdbx_seq_one_letter_code
_entity_poly.pdbx_strand_id
1 'polypeptide(L)'
;QSVLSAWDDLSDLVMVRWNKSLEWSPWNCILLTKDEAAAHLNLTSIEEGYERSFIHKIKHKHILAKNYFSQIPVLASFILDDPEIDEIRWKHHSDTTPKIIESQRPPP
;
A
#
# COMPACT_ATOMS: atom_id res chain seq x y z
N GLN A 1 9.86 -10.53 -8.03
CA GLN A 1 9.20 -11.06 -9.25
C GLN A 1 8.17 -10.05 -9.73
N SER A 2 7.97 -9.93 -11.05
CA SER A 2 6.90 -9.13 -11.67
C SER A 2 5.56 -9.50 -11.05
N VAL A 3 4.71 -8.50 -10.84
CA VAL A 3 3.39 -8.74 -10.26
C VAL A 3 2.40 -9.35 -11.26
N LEU A 4 2.67 -9.23 -12.57
CA LEU A 4 1.81 -9.76 -13.64
C LEU A 4 2.22 -11.19 -14.04
N SER A 5 3.40 -11.35 -14.61
CA SER A 5 3.89 -12.66 -15.11
C SER A 5 4.59 -13.53 -14.06
N ALA A 6 4.87 -13.00 -12.87
CA ALA A 6 5.77 -13.63 -11.89
C ALA A 6 7.22 -13.81 -12.40
N TRP A 7 7.62 -13.09 -13.45
CA TRP A 7 9.00 -13.08 -13.96
C TRP A 7 10.00 -12.58 -12.91
N ASP A 8 11.18 -13.19 -12.81
CA ASP A 8 12.09 -12.94 -11.69
C ASP A 8 13.53 -12.55 -12.06
N ASP A 9 13.84 -12.48 -13.35
CA ASP A 9 15.10 -11.92 -13.83
C ASP A 9 15.15 -10.41 -13.59
N LEU A 10 15.97 -10.00 -12.61
CA LEU A 10 16.16 -8.60 -12.23
C LEU A 10 16.65 -7.72 -13.37
N SER A 11 17.35 -8.26 -14.37
CA SER A 11 17.85 -7.50 -15.52
C SER A 11 16.73 -6.97 -16.42
N ASP A 12 15.55 -7.60 -16.33
CA ASP A 12 14.38 -7.25 -17.12
C ASP A 12 13.25 -6.61 -16.30
N LEU A 13 13.42 -6.52 -14.98
CA LEU A 13 12.41 -5.92 -14.11
C LEU A 13 12.64 -4.42 -13.92
N VAL A 14 11.54 -3.67 -13.93
CA VAL A 14 11.50 -2.24 -13.71
C VAL A 14 10.37 -1.92 -12.73
N MET A 15 10.63 -0.98 -11.83
CA MET A 15 9.59 -0.44 -10.96
C MET A 15 8.91 0.71 -11.70
N VAL A 16 7.57 0.72 -11.71
CA VAL A 16 6.75 1.80 -12.30
C VAL A 16 5.69 2.28 -11.32
N ARG A 17 5.14 3.46 -11.58
CA ARG A 17 3.99 3.97 -10.84
C ARG A 17 2.75 3.16 -11.20
N TRP A 18 1.98 2.76 -10.19
CA TRP A 18 0.68 2.12 -10.36
C TRP A 18 -0.36 3.10 -10.91
N ASN A 19 -0.45 4.30 -10.32
CA ASN A 19 -1.23 5.41 -10.83
C ASN A 19 -0.28 6.49 -11.35
N LYS A 20 -0.34 6.74 -12.66
CA LYS A 20 0.51 7.70 -13.38
C LYS A 20 0.31 9.15 -12.93
N SER A 21 -0.87 9.47 -12.41
CA SER A 21 -1.23 10.82 -11.95
C SER A 21 -0.77 11.11 -10.53
N LEU A 22 -0.29 10.11 -9.80
CA LEU A 22 0.24 10.26 -8.45
C LEU A 22 1.77 10.24 -8.45
N GLU A 23 2.36 10.82 -7.41
CA GLU A 23 3.81 10.82 -7.21
C GLU A 23 4.34 9.41 -6.89
N TRP A 24 5.67 9.26 -6.97
CA TRP A 24 6.34 8.04 -6.56
C TRP A 24 6.23 7.84 -5.05
N SER A 25 5.73 6.68 -4.64
CA SER A 25 5.70 6.28 -3.22
C SER A 25 5.72 4.76 -3.10
N PRO A 26 6.13 4.20 -1.95
CA PRO A 26 6.07 2.75 -1.73
C PRO A 26 4.68 2.13 -1.96
N TRP A 27 3.62 2.92 -1.81
CA TRP A 27 2.22 2.55 -2.01
C TRP A 27 1.62 3.02 -3.34
N ASN A 28 2.46 3.46 -4.28
CA ASN A 28 2.06 3.75 -5.65
C ASN A 28 3.03 3.10 -6.65
N CYS A 29 3.76 2.05 -6.25
CA CYS A 29 4.68 1.35 -7.14
C CYS A 29 4.27 -0.09 -7.38
N ILE A 30 4.61 -0.60 -8.57
CA ILE A 30 4.56 -2.02 -8.92
C ILE A 30 5.84 -2.40 -9.67
N LEU A 31 6.21 -3.68 -9.58
CA LEU A 31 7.36 -4.24 -10.28
C LEU A 31 6.86 -5.05 -11.48
N LEU A 32 7.35 -4.74 -12.67
CA LEU A 32 6.94 -5.32 -13.95
C LEU A 32 8.18 -5.63 -14.81
N THR A 33 8.02 -6.42 -15.86
CA THR A 33 9.03 -6.48 -16.93
C THR A 33 9.01 -5.18 -17.74
N LYS A 34 10.04 -4.94 -18.56
CA LYS A 34 10.09 -3.76 -19.44
C LYS A 34 8.88 -3.68 -20.39
N ASP A 35 8.48 -4.82 -20.95
CA ASP A 35 7.35 -4.90 -21.88
C ASP A 35 6.02 -4.68 -21.15
N GLU A 36 5.85 -5.31 -19.98
CA GLU A 36 4.67 -5.10 -19.12
C GLU A 36 4.55 -3.64 -18.68
N ALA A 37 5.67 -3.00 -18.34
CA ALA A 37 5.74 -1.59 -17.98
C ALA A 37 5.35 -0.68 -19.14
N ALA A 38 5.80 -0.99 -20.35
CA ALA A 38 5.39 -0.27 -21.57
C ALA A 38 3.88 -0.41 -21.82
N ALA A 39 3.33 -1.61 -21.65
CA ALA A 39 1.89 -1.84 -21.75
C ALA A 39 1.11 -1.07 -20.67
N HIS A 40 1.58 -1.10 -19.41
CA HIS A 40 0.98 -0.35 -18.31
C HIS A 40 0.95 1.16 -18.58
N LEU A 41 2.02 1.71 -19.15
CA LEU A 41 2.12 3.13 -19.48
C LEU A 41 1.04 3.57 -20.49
N ASN A 42 0.69 2.69 -21.43
CA ASN A 42 -0.31 2.94 -22.47
C ASN A 42 -1.77 2.82 -21.99
N LEU A 43 -2.02 2.32 -20.79
CA LEU A 43 -3.39 2.18 -20.26
C LEU A 43 -4.06 3.54 -20.04
N THR A 44 -5.29 3.71 -20.50
CA THR A 44 -6.07 4.94 -20.24
C THR A 44 -6.41 5.07 -18.75
N SER A 45 -6.88 3.97 -18.16
CA SER A 45 -7.20 3.86 -16.74
C SER A 45 -6.83 2.48 -16.20
N ILE A 46 -6.67 2.37 -14.88
CA ILE A 46 -6.35 1.11 -14.21
C ILE A 46 -7.55 0.17 -14.24
N GLU A 47 -8.75 0.73 -14.11
CA GLU A 47 -10.03 0.03 -14.10
C GLU A 47 -10.38 -0.59 -15.46
N GLU A 48 -9.89 -0.01 -16.56
CA GLU A 48 -10.05 -0.53 -17.92
C GLU A 48 -8.95 -1.54 -18.26
N GLY A 49 -7.72 -1.32 -17.77
CA GLY A 49 -6.55 -2.11 -18.14
C GLY A 49 -6.33 -3.39 -17.33
N TYR A 50 -6.94 -3.50 -16.13
CA TYR A 50 -6.74 -4.63 -15.24
C TYR A 50 -8.04 -5.20 -14.69
N GLU A 51 -8.02 -6.50 -14.41
CA GLU A 51 -9.13 -7.15 -13.72
C GLU A 51 -9.29 -6.64 -12.29
N ARG A 52 -10.55 -6.55 -11.82
CA ARG A 52 -10.86 -6.07 -10.46
C ARG A 52 -10.16 -6.87 -9.37
N SER A 53 -10.05 -8.19 -9.54
CA SER A 53 -9.34 -9.09 -8.62
C SER A 53 -7.86 -8.70 -8.47
N PHE A 54 -7.22 -8.37 -9.59
CA PHE A 54 -5.84 -7.92 -9.63
C PHE A 54 -5.67 -6.55 -9.00
N ILE A 55 -6.54 -5.59 -9.33
CA ILE A 55 -6.55 -4.25 -8.72
C ILE A 55 -6.67 -4.36 -7.20
N HIS A 56 -7.58 -5.21 -6.72
CA HIS A 56 -7.76 -5.44 -5.28
C HIS A 56 -6.48 -6.00 -4.61
N LYS A 57 -5.79 -6.94 -5.27
CA LYS A 57 -4.51 -7.49 -4.79
C LYS A 57 -3.42 -6.41 -4.69
N ILE A 58 -3.35 -5.50 -5.67
CA ILE A 58 -2.38 -4.39 -5.65
C ILE A 58 -2.72 -3.41 -4.53
N LYS A 59 -3.99 -2.99 -4.42
CA LYS A 59 -4.46 -2.12 -3.33
C LYS A 59 -4.13 -2.68 -1.95
N HIS A 60 -4.37 -3.98 -1.73
CA HIS A 60 -4.02 -4.63 -0.47
C HIS A 60 -2.52 -4.52 -0.16
N LYS A 61 -1.64 -4.74 -1.16
CA LYS A 61 -0.19 -4.55 -0.98
C LYS A 61 0.19 -3.10 -0.68
N HIS A 62 -0.49 -2.13 -1.30
CA HIS A 62 -0.27 -0.71 -1.03
C HIS A 62 -0.72 -0.30 0.37
N ILE A 63 -1.83 -0.82 0.86
CA ILE A 63 -2.28 -0.63 2.25
C ILE A 63 -1.23 -1.18 3.23
N LEU A 64 -0.70 -2.39 2.98
CA LEU A 64 0.37 -2.95 3.79
C LEU A 64 1.63 -2.08 3.77
N ALA A 65 1.98 -1.53 2.61
CA ALA A 65 3.10 -0.59 2.49
C ALA A 65 2.85 0.69 3.30
N LYS A 66 1.68 1.32 3.18
CA LYS A 66 1.31 2.50 3.99
C LYS A 66 1.44 2.20 5.48
N ASN A 67 0.90 1.07 5.94
CA ASN A 67 0.99 0.66 7.34
C ASN A 67 2.45 0.50 7.78
N TYR A 68 3.28 -0.19 6.99
CA TYR A 68 4.69 -0.40 7.32
C TYR A 68 5.47 0.91 7.36
N PHE A 69 5.35 1.75 6.33
CA PHE A 69 6.09 3.00 6.19
C PHE A 69 5.57 4.12 7.10
N SER A 70 4.36 4.01 7.66
CA SER A 70 3.83 4.94 8.66
C SER A 70 4.68 5.01 9.95
N GLN A 71 5.53 4.02 10.19
CA GLN A 71 6.47 4.03 11.32
C GLN A 71 7.58 5.08 11.15
N ILE A 72 7.80 5.58 9.93
CA ILE A 72 8.76 6.64 9.63
C ILE A 72 8.00 7.98 9.65
N PRO A 73 8.28 8.90 10.59
CA PRO A 73 7.47 10.10 10.79
C PRO A 73 7.28 10.98 9.54
N VAL A 74 8.34 11.13 8.74
CA VAL A 74 8.30 11.90 7.48
C VAL A 74 7.40 11.23 6.44
N LEU A 75 7.32 9.91 6.41
CA LEU A 75 6.43 9.21 5.48
C LEU A 75 4.99 9.17 6.00
N ALA A 76 4.82 9.08 7.32
CA ALA A 76 3.52 9.14 7.97
C ALA A 76 2.74 10.41 7.58
N SER A 77 3.40 11.57 7.50
CA SER A 77 2.74 12.83 7.11
C SER A 77 2.15 12.80 5.70
N PHE A 78 2.65 11.96 4.80
CA PHE A 78 2.06 11.78 3.45
C PHE A 78 0.89 10.80 3.42
N ILE A 79 0.60 10.10 4.54
CA ILE A 79 -0.44 9.07 4.65
C ILE A 79 -1.63 9.56 5.49
N LEU A 80 -1.46 10.61 6.30
CA LEU A 80 -2.45 11.06 7.29
C LEU A 80 -3.82 11.42 6.68
N ASP A 81 -3.84 11.98 5.46
CA ASP A 81 -5.07 12.40 4.77
C ASP A 81 -5.52 11.37 3.71
N ASP A 82 -5.04 10.13 3.79
CA ASP A 82 -5.40 9.08 2.84
C ASP A 82 -6.76 8.47 3.21
N PRO A 83 -7.82 8.70 2.41
CA PRO A 83 -9.18 8.30 2.78
C PRO A 83 -9.35 6.78 2.94
N GLU A 84 -8.53 5.99 2.24
CA GLU A 84 -8.56 4.52 2.33
C GLU A 84 -8.00 4.04 3.67
N ILE A 85 -7.00 4.74 4.23
CA ILE A 85 -6.46 4.46 5.57
C ILE A 85 -7.41 4.94 6.66
N ASP A 86 -8.05 6.10 6.49
CA ASP A 86 -8.98 6.63 7.48
C ASP A 86 -10.23 5.74 7.63
N GLU A 87 -10.74 5.17 6.53
CA GLU A 87 -11.80 4.15 6.61
C GLU A 87 -11.35 2.90 7.39
N ILE A 88 -10.11 2.43 7.18
CA ILE A 88 -9.57 1.26 7.89
C ILE A 88 -9.41 1.58 9.38
N ARG A 89 -8.86 2.75 9.72
CA ARG A 89 -8.73 3.24 11.10
C ARG A 89 -10.11 3.31 11.75
N TRP A 90 -11.09 3.94 11.11
CA TRP A 90 -12.45 4.07 11.61
C TRP A 90 -13.07 2.71 11.93
N LYS A 91 -12.94 1.74 11.02
CA LYS A 91 -13.45 0.37 11.21
C LYS A 91 -12.80 -0.39 12.37
N HIS A 92 -11.63 0.02 12.84
CA HIS A 92 -10.89 -0.67 13.91
C HIS A 92 -10.81 0.15 15.21
N HIS A 93 -11.13 1.44 15.17
CA HIS A 93 -11.19 2.32 16.34
C HIS A 93 -12.33 1.97 17.31
N SER A 94 -13.37 1.28 16.87
CA SER A 94 -14.47 0.85 17.75
C SER A 94 -14.10 -0.29 18.71
N ASP A 95 -12.88 -0.85 18.65
CA ASP A 95 -12.52 -2.06 19.41
C ASP A 95 -11.45 -1.84 20.51
N THR A 96 -10.90 -0.64 20.66
CA THR A 96 -9.88 -0.37 21.69
C THR A 96 -10.39 0.60 22.75
N THR A 97 -11.20 0.08 23.68
CA THR A 97 -11.26 0.65 25.04
C THR A 97 -9.98 0.23 25.76
N PRO A 98 -9.05 1.14 26.09
CA PRO A 98 -7.83 0.75 26.78
C PRO A 98 -8.18 0.23 28.18
N LYS A 99 -7.89 -1.05 28.44
CA LYS A 99 -7.94 -1.59 29.81
C LYS A 99 -6.82 -0.95 30.61
N ILE A 100 -7.18 0.00 31.47
CA ILE A 100 -6.28 0.60 32.47
C ILE A 100 -5.82 -0.54 33.39
N ILE A 101 -4.53 -0.88 33.32
CA ILE A 101 -3.89 -1.78 34.28
C ILE A 101 -3.63 -0.95 35.54
N GLU A 102 -4.48 -1.08 36.55
CA GLU A 102 -4.20 -0.55 37.87
C GLU A 102 -3.02 -1.33 38.47
N SER A 103 -1.89 -0.64 38.63
CA SER A 103 -0.74 -1.13 39.40
C SER A 103 -1.13 -1.15 40.89
N GLN A 104 -1.40 -2.34 41.43
CA GLN A 104 -1.50 -2.52 42.87
C GLN A 104 -0.11 -2.39 43.51
N ARG A 105 0.09 -1.36 44.33
CA ARG A 105 1.22 -1.28 45.28
C ARG A 105 0.97 -2.23 46.45
N PRO A 106 1.95 -3.03 46.88
CA PRO A 106 1.79 -3.84 48.08
C PRO A 106 1.78 -2.95 49.35
N PRO A 107 1.03 -3.34 50.40
CA PRO A 107 0.91 -2.58 51.63
C PRO A 107 2.20 -2.65 52.48
N PRO A 108 2.37 -1.70 53.43
CA PRO A 108 3.61 -1.52 54.21
C PRO A 108 3.90 -2.66 55.20
#